data_AF-A0A9N9FM93-F1
#
_entry.id   AF-A0A9N9FM93-F1
#
_cell.length_a   1.000
_cell.length_b   1.000
_cell.length_c   1.000
_cell.angle_alpha   90.00
_cell.angle_beta   90.00
_cell.angle_gamma   90.00
#
_symmetry.space_group_name_H-M   'P 1'
#
loop_
_entity.id
_entity.type
_entity.pdbx_description
1 polymer ?
#
loop_
_entity_poly.entity_id
_entity_poly.type
_entity_poly.pdbx_seq_one_letter_code
_entity_poly.pdbx_strand_id
1 'polypeptide(L)'
;MPVRTFFDIDIGGKRAGRIVFELYNEQVPKTAENFRALCTGEKGVGKLGKPLHYKGSSFHRIIKGFMCQGGDFTAGNGTGGESIYGEKFEDEAFVFKHDRTFLLSMANAGADTNGSQFFITTAKTPHLDDKHVIFGKVIKGKNIVRKMENVTTTDDRPVDDVIIADCGELKEGEDDGVLPPADGDVYEDAPEDAEGELETQQIFSIASSVKTIGSDYFKKGDYATAAEKYTKAIRYINELSGGEDESLTTQYNSLKISCYLNKAAAELKLPDYEAVEKGTSTVLEMDGLTDTDKAKALYRLGVARGKLGKTDEALQNLEEAQKLSPNDPGIAKEIAIVKKRVAELKAKEKQMYSKMFSALK
;
A
#
# COMPACT_ATOMS: atom_id res chain seq x y z
N MET A 1 -8.62 -27.81 14.71
CA MET A 1 -8.70 -26.33 14.76
C MET A 1 -7.33 -25.78 14.43
N PRO A 2 -7.25 -24.71 13.64
CA PRO A 2 -5.98 -24.21 13.16
C PRO A 2 -5.17 -23.58 14.30
N VAL A 3 -3.88 -23.89 14.35
CA VAL A 3 -2.92 -23.22 15.25
C VAL A 3 -2.71 -21.79 14.75
N ARG A 4 -2.82 -20.81 15.67
CA ARG A 4 -2.62 -19.39 15.35
C ARG A 4 -1.39 -18.86 16.06
N THR A 5 -0.58 -18.11 15.33
CA THR A 5 0.62 -17.44 15.87
C THR A 5 0.61 -15.98 15.48
N PHE A 6 1.40 -15.14 16.14
CA PHE A 6 1.50 -13.72 15.83
C PHE A 6 2.94 -13.23 15.84
N PHE A 7 3.17 -12.16 15.06
CA PHE A 7 4.33 -11.29 15.17
C PHE A 7 3.89 -9.85 15.43
N ASP A 8 4.48 -9.23 16.43
CA ASP A 8 4.50 -7.78 16.58
C ASP A 8 5.70 -7.21 15.85
N ILE A 9 5.47 -6.36 14.86
CA ILE A 9 6.50 -5.84 13.95
C ILE A 9 6.86 -4.41 14.31
N ASP A 10 8.15 -4.15 14.43
CA ASP A 10 8.72 -2.81 14.49
C ASP A 10 9.46 -2.51 13.17
N ILE A 11 9.28 -1.29 12.63
CA ILE A 11 9.99 -0.77 11.46
C ILE A 11 10.73 0.50 11.90
N GLY A 12 12.05 0.54 11.72
CA GLY A 12 12.87 1.70 12.13
C GLY A 12 12.74 2.03 13.63
N GLY A 13 12.60 1.00 14.47
CA GLY A 13 12.44 1.14 15.92
C GLY A 13 11.05 1.62 16.39
N LYS A 14 10.04 1.64 15.52
CA LYS A 14 8.67 2.02 15.86
C LYS A 14 7.71 0.87 15.58
N ARG A 15 6.76 0.64 16.51
CA ARG A 15 5.69 -0.35 16.33
C ARG A 15 4.87 -0.06 15.07
N ALA A 16 4.96 -0.96 14.10
CA ALA A 16 4.19 -0.91 12.87
C ALA A 16 2.81 -1.55 13.03
N GLY A 17 2.74 -2.67 13.75
CA GLY A 17 1.50 -3.38 14.06
C GLY A 17 1.73 -4.86 14.29
N ARG A 18 0.64 -5.64 14.29
CA ARG A 18 0.64 -7.09 14.50
C ARG A 18 0.22 -7.83 13.23
N ILE A 19 0.92 -8.92 12.93
CA ILE A 19 0.57 -9.91 11.91
C ILE A 19 0.13 -11.17 12.64
N VAL A 20 -0.98 -11.76 12.21
CA VAL A 20 -1.48 -13.03 12.75
C VAL A 20 -1.53 -14.06 11.64
N PHE A 21 -0.98 -15.23 11.93
CA PHE A 21 -0.88 -16.34 11.00
C PHE A 21 -1.80 -17.48 11.42
N GLU A 22 -2.37 -18.14 10.43
CA GLU A 22 -2.96 -19.47 10.53
C GLU A 22 -1.95 -20.49 10.01
N LEU A 23 -1.65 -21.54 10.78
CA LEU A 23 -0.74 -22.60 10.37
C LEU A 23 -1.51 -23.84 9.89
N TYR A 24 -1.01 -24.48 8.83
CA TYR A 24 -1.60 -25.66 8.21
C TYR A 24 -1.17 -26.96 8.92
N ASN A 25 -1.36 -27.01 10.23
CA ASN A 25 -0.87 -28.09 11.10
C ASN A 25 -1.50 -29.46 10.84
N GLU A 26 -2.56 -29.56 10.03
CA GLU A 26 -3.14 -30.83 9.60
C GLU A 26 -2.42 -31.38 8.35
N GLN A 27 -1.95 -30.51 7.47
CA GLN A 27 -1.29 -30.89 6.20
C GLN A 27 0.22 -31.00 6.35
N VAL A 28 0.83 -30.13 7.15
CA VAL A 28 2.28 -30.06 7.40
C VAL A 28 2.57 -29.89 8.90
N PRO A 29 2.21 -30.89 9.75
CA PRO A 29 2.35 -30.80 11.21
C PRO A 29 3.77 -30.52 11.69
N LYS A 30 4.81 -31.08 11.05
CA LYS A 30 6.20 -30.88 11.45
C LYS A 30 6.66 -29.46 11.17
N THR A 31 6.33 -28.93 9.99
CA THR A 31 6.67 -27.57 9.58
C THR A 31 5.92 -26.54 10.42
N ALA A 32 4.63 -26.79 10.68
CA ALA A 32 3.81 -25.94 11.54
C ALA A 32 4.30 -25.93 13.00
N GLU A 33 4.62 -27.09 13.58
CA GLU A 33 5.14 -27.19 14.95
C GLU A 33 6.50 -26.50 15.10
N ASN A 34 7.38 -26.61 14.10
CA ASN A 34 8.64 -25.86 14.08
C ASN A 34 8.40 -24.36 14.19
N PHE A 35 7.55 -23.80 13.34
CA PHE A 35 7.28 -22.37 13.33
C PHE A 35 6.58 -21.91 14.63
N ARG A 36 5.58 -22.66 15.11
CA ARG A 36 4.86 -22.36 16.35
C ARG A 36 5.81 -22.33 17.56
N ALA A 37 6.63 -23.36 17.73
CA ALA A 37 7.58 -23.44 18.82
C ALA A 37 8.65 -22.35 18.76
N LEU A 38 9.07 -21.93 17.55
CA LEU A 38 9.95 -20.79 17.35
C LEU A 38 9.25 -19.45 17.61
N CYS A 39 7.92 -19.36 17.52
CA CYS A 39 7.17 -18.19 17.98
C CYS A 39 7.09 -18.12 19.51
N THR A 40 6.98 -19.25 20.20
CA THR A 40 6.86 -19.27 21.68
C THR A 40 8.21 -19.25 22.40
N GLY A 41 9.27 -19.71 21.74
CA GLY A 41 10.60 -19.87 22.35
C GLY A 41 10.70 -21.05 23.34
N GLU A 42 9.68 -21.92 23.39
CA GLU A 42 9.55 -22.94 24.45
C GLU A 42 10.62 -24.03 24.42
N LYS A 43 11.32 -24.21 23.29
CA LYS A 43 12.35 -25.25 23.12
C LYS A 43 13.72 -24.83 23.63
N GLY A 44 13.84 -23.64 24.23
CA GLY A 44 15.05 -23.19 24.91
C GLY A 44 16.16 -22.76 23.94
N VAL A 45 17.38 -23.25 24.17
CA VAL A 45 18.59 -22.87 23.41
C VAL A 45 18.92 -23.96 22.41
N GLY A 46 19.11 -23.58 21.15
CA GLY A 46 19.46 -24.49 20.07
C GLY A 46 20.96 -24.85 20.06
N LYS A 47 21.37 -25.67 19.09
CA LYS A 47 22.74 -26.21 19.04
C LYS A 47 23.77 -25.12 18.70
N LEU A 48 23.34 -24.04 18.06
CA LEU A 48 24.17 -22.88 17.74
C LEU A 48 24.29 -21.90 18.91
N GLY A 49 23.78 -22.25 20.10
CA GLY A 49 23.92 -21.47 21.32
C GLY A 49 23.03 -20.22 21.38
N LYS A 50 22.04 -20.12 20.49
CA LYS A 50 21.05 -19.05 20.45
C LYS A 50 19.68 -19.57 20.89
N PRO A 51 18.81 -18.74 21.50
CA PRO A 51 17.43 -19.13 21.77
C PRO A 51 16.73 -19.54 20.47
N LEU A 52 15.99 -20.65 20.50
CA LEU A 52 15.11 -21.09 19.43
C LEU A 52 13.84 -20.23 19.43
N HIS A 53 13.97 -18.95 19.09
CA HIS A 53 12.92 -17.95 19.25
C HIS A 53 13.03 -16.83 18.20
N TYR A 54 11.92 -16.49 17.54
CA TYR A 54 11.89 -15.41 16.55
C TYR A 54 11.96 -14.00 17.16
N LYS A 55 11.66 -13.84 18.45
CA LYS A 55 11.69 -12.53 19.12
C LYS A 55 13.06 -11.87 19.00
N GLY A 56 13.09 -10.67 18.43
CA GLY A 56 14.27 -9.89 18.14
C GLY A 56 14.96 -10.22 16.82
N SER A 57 14.49 -11.22 16.07
CA SER A 57 15.01 -11.52 14.73
C SER A 57 14.47 -10.54 13.68
N SER A 58 15.23 -10.36 12.59
CA SER A 58 14.92 -9.42 11.52
C SER A 58 14.34 -10.08 10.27
N PHE A 59 13.58 -9.30 9.51
CA PHE A 59 13.36 -9.55 8.09
C PHE A 59 14.56 -9.00 7.32
N HIS A 60 15.52 -9.88 7.04
CA HIS A 60 16.82 -9.50 6.48
C HIS A 60 16.80 -9.36 4.96
N ARG A 61 15.73 -9.81 4.28
CA ARG A 61 15.57 -9.72 2.83
C ARG A 61 14.12 -9.45 2.45
N ILE A 62 13.86 -8.33 1.78
CA ILE A 62 12.53 -7.90 1.31
C ILE A 62 12.63 -7.50 -0.15
N ILE A 63 11.76 -8.08 -0.98
CA ILE A 63 11.68 -7.78 -2.41
C ILE A 63 10.24 -7.42 -2.74
N LYS A 64 10.05 -6.15 -3.11
CA LYS A 64 8.74 -5.62 -3.50
C LYS A 64 8.17 -6.38 -4.70
N GLY A 65 6.91 -6.76 -4.61
CA GLY A 65 6.23 -7.59 -5.62
C GLY A 65 6.67 -9.05 -5.61
N PHE A 66 7.30 -9.52 -4.53
CA PHE A 66 7.74 -10.91 -4.41
C PHE A 66 7.47 -11.46 -3.00
N MET A 67 8.28 -11.10 -2.00
CA MET A 67 8.18 -11.64 -0.64
C MET A 67 8.94 -10.83 0.41
N CYS A 68 8.62 -11.08 1.68
CA CYS A 68 9.38 -10.64 2.86
C CYS A 68 9.94 -11.87 3.59
N GLN A 69 11.27 -12.00 3.68
CA GLN A 69 11.99 -13.14 4.27
C GLN A 69 12.64 -12.77 5.60
N GLY A 70 12.50 -13.67 6.58
CA GLY A 70 13.03 -13.54 7.93
C GLY A 70 13.41 -14.89 8.54
N GLY A 71 13.55 -14.93 9.87
CA GLY A 71 13.74 -16.18 10.62
C GLY A 71 15.19 -16.63 10.82
N ASP A 72 16.18 -15.86 10.38
CA ASP A 72 17.58 -16.07 10.79
C ASP A 72 17.85 -15.37 12.12
N PHE A 73 17.52 -16.04 13.23
CA PHE A 73 17.77 -15.54 14.59
C PHE A 73 19.22 -15.77 15.07
N THR A 74 20.09 -16.36 14.24
CA THR A 74 21.46 -16.69 14.64
C THR A 74 22.50 -15.71 14.10
N ALA A 75 22.50 -15.48 12.78
CA ALA A 75 23.40 -14.57 12.09
C ALA A 75 22.70 -13.28 11.63
N GLY A 76 21.36 -13.28 11.51
CA GLY A 76 20.56 -12.11 11.16
C GLY A 76 20.74 -11.62 9.72
N ASN A 77 21.29 -12.44 8.83
CA ASN A 77 21.66 -12.04 7.47
C ASN A 77 21.30 -13.06 6.38
N GLY A 78 20.61 -14.14 6.75
CA GLY A 78 20.17 -15.19 5.84
C GLY A 78 21.14 -16.37 5.70
N THR A 79 22.30 -16.33 6.39
CA THR A 79 23.28 -17.45 6.37
C THR A 79 23.09 -18.45 7.50
N GLY A 80 22.25 -18.12 8.48
CA GLY A 80 22.03 -18.94 9.67
C GLY A 80 20.59 -19.45 9.83
N GLY A 81 20.24 -19.73 11.07
CA GLY A 81 18.98 -20.34 11.48
C GLY A 81 19.14 -21.82 11.79
N GLU A 82 18.29 -22.33 12.67
CA GLU A 82 18.20 -23.76 12.95
C GLU A 82 16.76 -24.10 13.36
N SER A 83 16.33 -25.33 13.09
CA SER A 83 14.99 -25.82 13.46
C SER A 83 14.96 -26.33 14.90
N ILE A 84 13.75 -26.55 15.42
CA ILE A 84 13.57 -27.24 16.71
C ILE A 84 13.99 -28.71 16.70
N TYR A 85 14.24 -29.28 15.51
CA TYR A 85 14.64 -30.68 15.30
C TYR A 85 16.15 -30.85 15.10
N GLY A 86 16.92 -29.74 15.08
CA GLY A 86 18.33 -29.69 14.72
C GLY A 86 18.58 -28.63 13.64
N GLU A 87 19.76 -28.66 13.01
CA GLU A 87 20.14 -27.63 12.04
C GLU A 87 19.14 -27.54 10.87
N LYS A 88 18.73 -28.69 10.32
CA LYS A 88 17.82 -28.79 9.18
C LYS A 88 16.80 -29.94 9.34
N PHE A 89 15.68 -29.85 8.63
CA PHE A 89 14.70 -30.92 8.45
C PHE A 89 14.18 -30.99 7.00
N GLU A 90 13.56 -32.11 6.68
CA GLU A 90 13.04 -32.48 5.35
C GLU A 90 11.90 -31.59 4.86
N ASP A 91 11.68 -31.58 3.54
CA ASP A 91 10.48 -31.02 2.93
C ASP A 91 9.29 -31.95 3.24
N GLU A 92 8.36 -31.49 4.08
CA GLU A 92 7.29 -32.35 4.59
C GLU A 92 6.26 -32.74 3.51
N ALA A 93 5.71 -31.75 2.80
CA ALA A 93 4.81 -31.97 1.67
C ALA A 93 4.61 -30.69 0.83
N PHE A 94 4.40 -30.85 -0.48
CA PHE A 94 4.05 -29.77 -1.39
C PHE A 94 2.55 -29.79 -1.73
N VAL A 95 1.71 -29.56 -0.72
CA VAL A 95 0.24 -29.67 -0.84
C VAL A 95 -0.37 -28.46 -1.55
N PHE A 96 0.17 -27.27 -1.31
CA PHE A 96 -0.36 -26.00 -1.80
C PHE A 96 0.52 -25.41 -2.90
N LYS A 97 -0.01 -24.46 -3.65
CA LYS A 97 0.71 -23.68 -4.66
C LYS A 97 0.81 -22.23 -4.22
N HIS A 98 1.86 -21.53 -4.63
CA HIS A 98 2.10 -20.13 -4.31
C HIS A 98 1.25 -19.21 -5.22
N ASP A 99 -0.07 -19.42 -5.18
CA ASP A 99 -1.05 -18.86 -6.12
C ASP A 99 -1.66 -17.51 -5.69
N ARG A 100 -1.29 -17.03 -4.50
CA ARG A 100 -1.82 -15.80 -3.89
C ARG A 100 -0.83 -15.13 -2.94
N THR A 101 -1.18 -13.94 -2.52
CA THR A 101 -0.45 -13.14 -1.54
C THR A 101 -0.64 -13.69 -0.13
N PHE A 102 0.30 -13.35 0.75
CA PHE A 102 0.31 -13.66 2.18
C PHE A 102 0.32 -15.13 2.57
N LEU A 103 0.87 -15.98 1.71
CA LEU A 103 1.22 -17.35 2.09
C LEU A 103 2.52 -17.34 2.90
N LEU A 104 2.57 -18.18 3.92
CA LEU A 104 3.74 -18.39 4.76
C LEU A 104 4.43 -19.69 4.33
N SER A 105 5.71 -19.59 3.96
CA SER A 105 6.44 -20.68 3.31
C SER A 105 7.89 -20.76 3.76
N MET A 106 8.47 -21.95 3.77
CA MET A 106 9.84 -22.19 4.26
C MET A 106 10.88 -21.69 3.25
N ALA A 107 11.88 -20.95 3.73
CA ALA A 107 13.09 -20.72 2.95
C ALA A 107 14.05 -21.92 3.14
N ASN A 108 14.73 -22.30 2.07
CA ASN A 108 15.70 -23.40 2.07
C ASN A 108 16.85 -23.12 1.09
N ALA A 109 17.89 -23.95 1.15
CA ALA A 109 19.07 -23.89 0.27
C ALA A 109 19.11 -25.11 -0.68
N GLY A 110 17.94 -25.62 -1.08
CA GLY A 110 17.76 -26.87 -1.79
C GLY A 110 16.88 -27.86 -1.01
N ALA A 111 16.60 -29.00 -1.63
CA ALA A 111 15.72 -30.03 -1.06
C ALA A 111 16.15 -30.45 0.35
N ASP A 112 15.18 -30.62 1.23
CA ASP A 112 15.36 -31.11 2.61
C ASP A 112 16.32 -30.27 3.47
N THR A 113 16.34 -28.95 3.25
CA THR A 113 17.19 -28.03 4.02
C THR A 113 16.40 -26.96 4.80
N ASN A 114 15.20 -27.30 5.24
CA ASN A 114 14.37 -26.41 6.03
C ASN A 114 14.99 -26.18 7.41
N GLY A 115 15.11 -24.91 7.84
CA GLY A 115 15.63 -24.53 9.16
C GLY A 115 14.60 -23.71 9.93
N SER A 116 14.95 -22.46 10.22
CA SER A 116 14.01 -21.48 10.80
C SER A 116 13.64 -20.35 9.84
N GLN A 117 14.32 -20.23 8.71
CA GLN A 117 14.01 -19.15 7.79
C GLN A 117 12.70 -19.41 7.04
N PHE A 118 11.93 -18.34 6.86
CA PHE A 118 10.64 -18.36 6.19
C PHE A 118 10.48 -17.10 5.36
N PHE A 119 9.48 -17.10 4.48
CA PHE A 119 9.04 -15.90 3.79
C PHE A 119 7.51 -15.79 3.77
N ILE A 120 7.03 -14.56 3.67
CA ILE A 120 5.64 -14.20 3.45
C ILE A 120 5.52 -13.70 2.02
N THR A 121 4.68 -14.32 1.19
CA THR A 121 4.49 -13.88 -0.20
C THR A 121 3.76 -12.54 -0.27
N THR A 122 4.12 -11.70 -1.22
CA THR A 122 3.40 -10.43 -1.51
C THR A 122 2.95 -10.33 -2.97
N ALA A 123 3.22 -11.37 -3.76
CA ALA A 123 2.69 -11.64 -5.09
C ALA A 123 2.52 -13.15 -5.30
N LYS A 124 1.92 -13.55 -6.43
CA LYS A 124 1.90 -14.95 -6.87
C LYS A 124 3.31 -15.38 -7.27
N THR A 125 3.77 -16.53 -6.79
CA THR A 125 5.15 -16.99 -6.96
C THR A 125 5.24 -18.45 -7.42
N PRO A 126 4.60 -18.83 -8.55
CA PRO A 126 4.49 -20.23 -8.98
C PRO A 126 5.86 -20.89 -9.29
N HIS A 127 6.91 -20.09 -9.51
CA HIS A 127 8.27 -20.61 -9.70
C HIS A 127 8.89 -21.24 -8.43
N LEU A 128 8.26 -21.02 -7.26
CA LEU A 128 8.61 -21.60 -5.96
C LEU A 128 7.82 -22.88 -5.64
N ASP A 129 6.85 -23.24 -6.47
CA ASP A 129 6.04 -24.45 -6.29
C ASP A 129 6.93 -25.69 -6.30
N ASP A 130 6.59 -26.64 -5.41
CA ASP A 130 7.29 -27.92 -5.23
C ASP A 130 8.77 -27.79 -4.83
N LYS A 131 9.17 -26.59 -4.39
CA LYS A 131 10.53 -26.29 -3.87
C LYS A 131 10.50 -25.75 -2.45
N HIS A 132 9.42 -25.08 -2.06
CA HIS A 132 9.25 -24.48 -0.74
C HIS A 132 7.93 -24.94 -0.13
N VAL A 133 8.01 -25.46 1.10
CA VAL A 133 6.83 -25.96 1.82
C VAL A 133 6.00 -24.77 2.30
N ILE A 134 4.79 -24.62 1.75
CA ILE A 134 3.79 -23.69 2.28
C ILE A 134 3.17 -24.32 3.52
N PHE A 135 3.20 -23.58 4.63
CA PHE A 135 2.76 -24.08 5.94
C PHE A 135 1.80 -23.16 6.69
N GLY A 136 1.38 -22.06 6.07
CA GLY A 136 0.35 -21.19 6.65
C GLY A 136 -0.01 -20.02 5.75
N LYS A 137 -0.77 -19.09 6.32
CA LYS A 137 -1.13 -17.81 5.70
C LYS A 137 -1.32 -16.72 6.75
N VAL A 138 -1.24 -15.46 6.33
CA VAL A 138 -1.66 -14.32 7.15
C VAL A 138 -3.18 -14.22 7.16
N ILE A 139 -3.76 -14.11 8.35
CA ILE A 139 -5.20 -13.91 8.56
C ILE A 139 -5.54 -12.53 9.13
N LYS A 140 -4.57 -11.82 9.73
CA LYS A 140 -4.68 -10.42 10.14
C LYS A 140 -3.37 -9.68 9.94
N GLY A 141 -3.41 -8.37 9.71
CA GLY A 141 -2.21 -7.55 9.56
C GLY A 141 -1.58 -7.61 8.17
N LYS A 142 -2.35 -7.91 7.12
CA LYS A 142 -1.86 -7.87 5.73
C LYS A 142 -1.32 -6.49 5.35
N ASN A 143 -1.95 -5.42 5.84
CA ASN A 143 -1.44 -4.06 5.70
C ASN A 143 -0.04 -3.86 6.34
N ILE A 144 0.30 -4.60 7.41
CA ILE A 144 1.64 -4.58 8.00
C ILE A 144 2.64 -5.28 7.09
N VAL A 145 2.27 -6.41 6.49
CA VAL A 145 3.10 -7.06 5.46
C VAL A 145 3.31 -6.14 4.26
N ARG A 146 2.28 -5.43 3.79
CA ARG A 146 2.41 -4.42 2.73
C ARG A 146 3.29 -3.24 3.14
N LYS A 147 3.24 -2.79 4.39
CA LYS A 147 4.17 -1.77 4.91
C LYS A 147 5.62 -2.28 4.87
N MET A 148 5.86 -3.51 5.30
CA MET A 148 7.17 -4.15 5.24
C MET A 148 7.67 -4.26 3.79
N GLU A 149 6.81 -4.70 2.86
CA GLU A 149 7.13 -4.81 1.44
C GLU A 149 7.57 -3.48 0.79
N ASN A 150 7.03 -2.36 1.29
CA ASN A 150 7.28 -1.03 0.74
C ASN A 150 8.38 -0.25 1.46
N VAL A 151 9.12 -0.86 2.39
CA VAL A 151 10.31 -0.21 2.98
C VAL A 151 11.39 -0.01 1.91
N THR A 152 12.25 0.98 2.13
CA THR A 152 13.40 1.18 1.24
C THR A 152 14.41 0.06 1.46
N THR A 153 14.94 -0.52 0.37
CA THR A 153 15.94 -1.59 0.43
C THR A 153 17.21 -1.23 -0.35
N THR A 154 18.33 -1.85 0.01
CA THR A 154 19.60 -1.86 -0.73
C THR A 154 20.05 -3.31 -0.86
N ASP A 155 20.20 -3.79 -2.09
CA ASP A 155 20.51 -5.20 -2.38
C ASP A 155 19.54 -6.17 -1.65
N ASP A 156 18.24 -5.92 -1.79
CA ASP A 156 17.12 -6.60 -1.13
C ASP A 156 17.08 -6.46 0.41
N ARG A 157 18.07 -5.84 1.05
CA ARG A 157 18.11 -5.65 2.50
C ARG A 157 17.38 -4.36 2.90
N PRO A 158 16.46 -4.36 3.87
CA PRO A 158 15.85 -3.15 4.40
C PRO A 158 16.88 -2.14 4.93
N VAL A 159 16.71 -0.86 4.58
CA VAL A 159 17.51 0.26 5.11
C VAL A 159 17.13 0.56 6.55
N ASP A 160 15.83 0.66 6.82
CA ASP A 160 15.29 0.69 8.18
C ASP A 160 15.08 -0.75 8.65
N ASP A 161 15.55 -1.09 9.85
CA ASP A 161 15.40 -2.42 10.41
C ASP A 161 13.92 -2.80 10.56
N VAL A 162 13.56 -3.98 10.05
CA VAL A 162 12.24 -4.60 10.21
C VAL A 162 12.40 -5.79 11.15
N ILE A 163 11.90 -5.64 12.39
CA ILE A 163 12.18 -6.56 13.50
C ILE A 163 10.88 -7.20 14.01
N ILE A 164 10.94 -8.49 14.32
CA ILE A 164 9.92 -9.19 15.10
C ILE A 164 10.13 -8.81 16.56
N ALA A 165 9.48 -7.73 17.01
CA ALA A 165 9.64 -7.18 18.35
C ALA A 165 9.08 -8.12 19.44
N ASP A 166 7.97 -8.80 19.12
CA ASP A 166 7.43 -9.88 19.94
C ASP A 166 6.75 -10.94 19.08
N CYS A 167 6.61 -12.15 19.61
CA CYS A 167 5.94 -13.24 18.93
C CYS A 167 5.38 -14.26 19.91
N GLY A 168 4.43 -15.07 19.43
CA GLY A 168 3.83 -16.11 20.26
C GLY A 168 2.74 -16.89 19.56
N GLU A 169 2.10 -17.77 20.34
CA GLU A 169 0.92 -18.53 19.96
C GLU A 169 -0.33 -17.89 20.57
N LEU A 170 -1.41 -17.80 19.80
CA LEU A 170 -2.72 -17.35 20.27
C LEU A 170 -3.58 -18.55 20.61
N LYS A 171 -4.02 -18.65 21.86
CA LYS A 171 -4.89 -19.75 22.30
C LYS A 171 -6.29 -19.62 21.72
N GLU A 172 -7.07 -20.69 21.80
CA GLU A 172 -8.49 -20.63 21.46
C GLU A 172 -9.22 -19.60 22.32
N GLY A 173 -10.06 -18.78 21.68
CA GLY A 173 -10.80 -17.70 22.34
C GLY A 173 -9.96 -16.48 22.73
N GLU A 174 -8.65 -16.51 22.55
CA GLU A 174 -7.79 -15.36 22.77
C GLU A 174 -8.01 -14.31 21.67
N ASP A 175 -8.07 -13.06 22.10
CA ASP A 175 -8.13 -11.90 21.21
C ASP A 175 -6.86 -11.83 20.35
N ASP A 176 -7.02 -11.50 19.08
CA ASP A 176 -5.88 -11.45 18.16
C ASP A 176 -4.96 -10.25 18.45
N GLY A 177 -5.44 -9.26 19.21
CA GLY A 177 -4.71 -8.04 19.57
C GLY A 177 -4.52 -7.09 18.38
N VAL A 178 -5.20 -7.34 17.27
CA VAL A 178 -5.23 -6.47 16.09
C VAL A 178 -6.39 -5.50 16.26
N LEU A 179 -6.06 -4.27 16.65
CA LEU A 179 -7.07 -3.24 16.87
C LEU A 179 -7.84 -2.95 15.56
N PRO A 180 -9.18 -2.93 15.61
CA PRO A 180 -9.96 -2.51 14.46
C PRO A 180 -9.65 -1.04 14.14
N PRO A 181 -9.65 -0.65 12.85
CA PRO A 181 -9.45 0.74 12.47
C PRO A 181 -10.50 1.65 13.12
N ALA A 182 -10.05 2.72 13.78
CA ALA A 182 -10.91 3.64 14.52
C ALA A 182 -11.95 4.37 13.65
N ASP A 183 -11.71 4.39 12.33
CA ASP A 183 -12.59 4.99 11.33
C ASP A 183 -13.57 4.00 10.69
N GLY A 184 -13.55 2.72 11.11
CA GLY A 184 -14.42 1.67 10.61
C GLY A 184 -14.02 1.12 9.23
N ASP A 185 -12.87 1.51 8.67
CA ASP A 185 -12.37 0.95 7.41
C ASP A 185 -11.82 -0.48 7.61
N VAL A 186 -12.72 -1.45 7.62
CA VAL A 186 -12.39 -2.88 7.83
C VAL A 186 -11.90 -3.60 6.57
N TYR A 187 -11.77 -2.90 5.45
CA TYR A 187 -11.45 -3.51 4.16
C TYR A 187 -9.94 -3.59 3.96
N GLU A 188 -9.49 -4.54 3.15
CA GLU A 188 -8.07 -4.65 2.78
C GLU A 188 -7.61 -3.41 1.99
N ASP A 189 -6.31 -3.11 2.01
CA ASP A 189 -5.80 -1.90 1.33
C ASP A 189 -5.88 -2.00 -0.20
N ALA A 190 -5.86 -3.22 -0.74
CA ALA A 190 -5.96 -3.52 -2.15
C ALA A 190 -7.03 -4.62 -2.38
N PRO A 191 -7.84 -4.52 -3.45
CA PRO A 191 -8.91 -5.48 -3.71
C PRO A 191 -8.40 -6.91 -3.89
N GLU A 192 -7.24 -7.10 -4.50
CA GLU A 192 -6.60 -8.40 -4.71
C GLU A 192 -6.16 -9.11 -3.43
N ASP A 193 -6.10 -8.37 -2.31
CA ASP A 193 -5.73 -8.89 -0.99
C ASP A 193 -6.94 -9.39 -0.20
N ALA A 194 -8.16 -9.19 -0.71
CA ALA A 194 -9.39 -9.69 -0.11
C ALA A 194 -9.45 -11.24 -0.11
N GLU A 195 -10.15 -11.81 0.86
CA GLU A 195 -10.40 -13.24 0.85
C GLU A 195 -11.46 -13.61 -0.20
N GLY A 196 -11.04 -14.36 -1.22
CA GLY A 196 -11.92 -14.78 -2.30
C GLY A 196 -12.12 -13.70 -3.37
N GLU A 197 -12.95 -14.02 -4.37
CA GLU A 197 -13.32 -13.06 -5.40
C GLU A 197 -14.41 -12.14 -4.86
N LEU A 198 -14.21 -10.82 -5.00
CA LEU A 198 -15.21 -9.83 -4.63
C LEU A 198 -16.23 -9.66 -5.75
N GLU A 199 -17.51 -9.72 -5.41
CA GLU A 199 -18.57 -9.40 -6.36
C GLU A 199 -18.57 -7.90 -6.67
N THR A 200 -18.98 -7.56 -7.89
CA THR A 200 -19.08 -6.18 -8.39
C THR A 200 -19.81 -5.24 -7.41
N GLN A 201 -20.92 -5.71 -6.83
CA GLN A 201 -21.71 -4.94 -5.86
C GLN A 201 -20.96 -4.72 -4.53
N GLN A 202 -20.16 -5.69 -4.09
CA GLN A 202 -19.32 -5.56 -2.90
C GLN A 202 -18.22 -4.53 -3.14
N ILE A 203 -17.52 -4.60 -4.27
CA ILE A 203 -16.47 -3.64 -4.64
C ILE A 203 -17.05 -2.21 -4.68
N PHE A 204 -18.22 -2.01 -5.29
CA PHE A 204 -18.88 -0.71 -5.33
C PHE A 204 -19.22 -0.18 -3.93
N SER A 205 -19.74 -1.04 -3.06
CA SER A 205 -20.06 -0.72 -1.67
C SER A 205 -18.81 -0.34 -0.86
N ILE A 206 -17.72 -1.09 -1.04
CA ILE A 206 -16.42 -0.83 -0.40
C ILE A 206 -15.89 0.53 -0.86
N ALA A 207 -15.79 0.77 -2.17
CA ALA A 207 -15.31 2.04 -2.71
C ALA A 207 -16.14 3.24 -2.19
N SER A 208 -17.46 3.10 -2.15
CA SER A 208 -18.38 4.11 -1.63
C SER A 208 -18.16 4.39 -0.14
N SER A 209 -18.01 3.33 0.66
CA SER A 209 -17.78 3.42 2.11
C SER A 209 -16.43 4.08 2.41
N VAL A 210 -15.36 3.63 1.76
CA VAL A 210 -14.01 4.19 1.93
C VAL A 210 -13.95 5.66 1.47
N LYS A 211 -14.61 6.02 0.35
CA LYS A 211 -14.74 7.42 -0.07
C LYS A 211 -15.44 8.26 1.00
N THR A 212 -16.47 7.72 1.65
CA THR A 212 -17.21 8.43 2.72
C THR A 212 -16.29 8.69 3.91
N ILE A 213 -15.51 7.69 4.34
CA ILE A 213 -14.49 7.83 5.38
C ILE A 213 -13.47 8.91 5.00
N GLY A 214 -12.95 8.89 3.76
CA GLY A 214 -12.05 9.93 3.26
C GLY A 214 -12.67 11.34 3.29
N SER A 215 -13.98 11.44 3.03
CA SER A 215 -14.73 12.70 3.12
C SER A 215 -14.83 13.21 4.55
N ASP A 216 -14.90 12.32 5.53
CA ASP A 216 -14.95 12.70 6.94
C ASP A 216 -13.59 13.16 7.46
N TYR A 217 -12.49 12.52 7.05
CA TYR A 217 -11.14 13.04 7.32
C TYR A 217 -10.91 14.41 6.67
N PHE A 218 -11.36 14.60 5.43
CA PHE A 218 -11.26 15.88 4.74
C PHE A 218 -11.98 17.01 5.52
N LYS A 219 -13.18 16.74 6.04
CA LYS A 219 -13.94 17.71 6.87
C LYS A 219 -13.21 18.04 8.18
N LYS A 220 -12.49 17.07 8.76
CA LYS A 220 -11.68 17.26 9.97
C LYS A 220 -10.36 17.99 9.71
N GLY A 221 -10.01 18.24 8.45
CA GLY A 221 -8.74 18.88 8.06
C GLY A 221 -7.56 17.93 7.95
N ASP A 222 -7.77 16.63 8.12
CA ASP A 222 -6.76 15.60 7.91
C ASP A 222 -6.73 15.22 6.42
N TYR A 223 -6.05 16.06 5.64
CA TYR A 223 -6.01 15.90 4.19
C TYR A 223 -5.12 14.73 3.76
N ALA A 224 -4.12 14.36 4.55
CA ALA A 224 -3.24 13.24 4.28
C ALA A 224 -4.02 11.93 4.31
N THR A 225 -4.70 11.64 5.44
CA THR A 225 -5.52 10.42 5.53
C THR A 225 -6.70 10.47 4.59
N ALA A 226 -7.30 11.64 4.33
CA ALA A 226 -8.32 11.76 3.29
C ALA A 226 -7.82 11.32 1.91
N ALA A 227 -6.64 11.80 1.48
CA ALA A 227 -6.03 11.43 0.21
C ALA A 227 -5.71 9.92 0.14
N GLU A 228 -5.22 9.32 1.22
CA GLU A 228 -4.99 7.88 1.31
C GLU A 228 -6.29 7.08 1.13
N LYS A 229 -7.36 7.45 1.83
CA LYS A 229 -8.67 6.81 1.71
C LYS A 229 -9.25 6.96 0.30
N TYR A 230 -9.18 8.15 -0.30
CA TYR A 230 -9.63 8.30 -1.70
C TYR A 230 -8.79 7.46 -2.66
N THR A 231 -7.49 7.35 -2.44
CA THR A 231 -6.62 6.48 -3.24
C THR A 231 -7.05 5.01 -3.12
N LYS A 232 -7.36 4.55 -1.91
CA LYS A 232 -7.93 3.23 -1.66
C LYS A 232 -9.26 3.04 -2.38
N ALA A 233 -10.20 3.98 -2.25
CA ALA A 233 -11.48 3.91 -2.96
C ALA A 233 -11.30 3.87 -4.49
N ILE A 234 -10.31 4.58 -5.03
CA ILE A 234 -9.93 4.54 -6.45
C ILE A 234 -9.42 3.16 -6.86
N ARG A 235 -8.59 2.50 -6.04
CA ARG A 235 -8.13 1.13 -6.30
C ARG A 235 -9.32 0.18 -6.47
N TYR A 236 -10.26 0.20 -5.52
CA TYR A 236 -11.46 -0.64 -5.60
C TYR A 236 -12.34 -0.30 -6.82
N ILE A 237 -12.69 0.96 -7.05
CA ILE A 237 -13.61 1.32 -8.15
C ILE A 237 -12.99 1.08 -9.55
N ASN A 238 -11.66 0.98 -9.64
CA ASN A 238 -10.98 0.67 -10.89
C ASN A 238 -11.07 -0.81 -11.30
N GLU A 239 -11.42 -1.70 -10.36
CA GLU A 239 -11.72 -3.10 -10.68
C GLU A 239 -13.09 -3.26 -11.37
N LEU A 240 -13.93 -2.23 -11.32
CA LEU A 240 -15.26 -2.27 -11.92
C LEU A 240 -15.25 -1.81 -13.37
N SER A 241 -15.85 -2.64 -14.23
CA SER A 241 -16.28 -2.28 -15.57
C SER A 241 -17.79 -2.46 -15.71
N GLY A 242 -18.50 -1.49 -16.27
CA GLY A 242 -19.94 -1.64 -16.53
C GLY A 242 -20.26 -2.53 -17.74
N GLY A 243 -19.24 -2.91 -18.53
CA GLY A 243 -19.41 -3.80 -19.68
C GLY A 243 -20.40 -3.22 -20.69
N GLU A 244 -21.42 -4.00 -21.04
CA GLU A 244 -22.51 -3.57 -21.94
C GLU A 244 -23.66 -2.84 -21.21
N ASP A 245 -23.67 -2.84 -19.86
CA ASP A 245 -24.71 -2.16 -19.08
C ASP A 245 -24.36 -0.67 -18.92
N GLU A 246 -25.05 0.16 -19.69
CA GLU A 246 -24.87 1.62 -19.69
C GLU A 246 -25.21 2.27 -18.34
N SER A 247 -26.19 1.72 -17.60
CA SER A 247 -26.60 2.22 -16.29
C SER A 247 -25.51 1.98 -15.25
N LEU A 248 -24.97 0.76 -15.20
CA LEU A 248 -23.85 0.42 -14.31
C LEU A 248 -22.58 1.19 -14.70
N THR A 249 -22.29 1.31 -15.99
CA THR A 249 -21.16 2.11 -16.50
C THR A 249 -21.26 3.55 -16.00
N THR A 250 -22.44 4.16 -16.13
CA THR A 250 -22.70 5.52 -15.65
C THR A 250 -22.53 5.64 -14.14
N GLN A 251 -23.06 4.68 -13.37
CA GLN A 251 -22.97 4.67 -11.92
C GLN A 251 -21.51 4.56 -11.43
N TYR A 252 -20.73 3.64 -12.02
CA TYR A 252 -19.34 3.42 -11.65
C TYR A 252 -18.46 4.63 -12.03
N ASN A 253 -18.66 5.19 -13.22
CA ASN A 253 -17.94 6.39 -13.65
C ASN A 253 -18.26 7.58 -12.74
N SER A 254 -19.52 7.77 -12.34
CA SER A 254 -19.90 8.83 -11.41
C SER A 254 -19.18 8.72 -10.06
N LEU A 255 -19.11 7.52 -9.48
CA LEU A 255 -18.38 7.28 -8.24
C LEU A 255 -16.87 7.50 -8.43
N LYS A 256 -16.31 6.97 -9.52
CA LYS A 256 -14.89 7.10 -9.88
C LYS A 256 -14.47 8.56 -10.02
N ILE A 257 -15.18 9.34 -10.84
CA ILE A 257 -14.96 10.78 -11.03
C ILE A 257 -14.97 11.48 -9.67
N SER A 258 -15.97 11.19 -8.82
CA SER A 258 -16.06 11.80 -7.50
C SER A 258 -14.88 11.45 -6.58
N CYS A 259 -14.38 10.21 -6.60
CA CYS A 259 -13.19 9.81 -5.84
C CYS A 259 -11.94 10.57 -6.30
N TYR A 260 -11.67 10.63 -7.61
CA TYR A 260 -10.52 11.35 -8.16
C TYR A 260 -10.60 12.86 -7.87
N LEU A 261 -11.78 13.46 -8.04
CA LEU A 261 -12.00 14.86 -7.72
C LEU A 261 -11.75 15.13 -6.23
N ASN A 262 -12.27 14.29 -5.33
CA ASN A 262 -12.06 14.48 -3.90
C ASN A 262 -10.59 14.29 -3.50
N LYS A 263 -9.89 13.31 -4.10
CA LYS A 263 -8.44 13.12 -3.94
C LYS A 263 -7.66 14.37 -4.36
N ALA A 264 -7.91 14.89 -5.56
CA ALA A 264 -7.27 16.11 -6.04
C ALA A 264 -7.55 17.33 -5.14
N ALA A 265 -8.73 17.40 -4.52
CA ALA A 265 -9.04 18.44 -3.54
C ALA A 265 -8.18 18.34 -2.28
N ALA A 266 -7.95 17.12 -1.78
CA ALA A 266 -7.08 16.86 -0.63
C ALA A 266 -5.62 17.13 -0.95
N GLU A 267 -5.14 16.69 -2.12
CA GLU A 267 -3.75 16.87 -2.56
C GLU A 267 -3.38 18.34 -2.78
N LEU A 268 -4.33 19.18 -3.25
CA LEU A 268 -4.15 20.63 -3.29
C LEU A 268 -3.92 21.25 -1.91
N LYS A 269 -4.43 20.63 -0.83
CA LYS A 269 -4.17 21.05 0.56
C LYS A 269 -2.83 20.55 1.09
N LEU A 270 -2.26 19.50 0.47
CA LEU A 270 -0.95 18.90 0.78
C LEU A 270 0.18 19.36 -0.15
N PRO A 271 0.01 20.52 -0.81
CA PRO A 271 0.77 20.95 -1.98
C PRO A 271 1.30 19.92 -3.00
N ASP A 272 0.68 18.74 -3.17
CA ASP A 272 1.14 17.75 -4.15
C ASP A 272 0.59 18.05 -5.55
N TYR A 273 1.15 19.08 -6.19
CA TYR A 273 0.64 19.60 -7.45
C TYR A 273 0.83 18.64 -8.63
N GLU A 274 1.85 17.80 -8.61
CA GLU A 274 2.07 16.79 -9.66
C GLU A 274 0.99 15.70 -9.60
N ALA A 275 0.64 15.23 -8.39
CA ALA A 275 -0.45 14.28 -8.22
C ALA A 275 -1.80 14.87 -8.63
N VAL A 276 -2.05 16.15 -8.29
CA VAL A 276 -3.28 16.86 -8.71
C VAL A 276 -3.36 16.96 -10.23
N GLU A 277 -2.28 17.38 -10.90
CA GLU A 277 -2.26 17.50 -12.36
C GLU A 277 -2.57 16.15 -13.01
N LYS A 278 -1.90 15.07 -12.57
CA LYS A 278 -2.14 13.72 -13.08
C LYS A 278 -3.58 13.27 -12.87
N GLY A 279 -4.07 13.37 -11.62
CA GLY A 279 -5.40 12.89 -11.26
C GLY A 279 -6.53 13.64 -11.97
N THR A 280 -6.40 14.95 -12.13
CA THR A 280 -7.41 15.78 -12.81
C THR A 280 -7.38 15.62 -14.33
N SER A 281 -6.20 15.40 -14.92
CA SER A 281 -6.08 15.07 -16.34
C SER A 281 -6.78 13.75 -16.65
N THR A 282 -6.56 12.72 -15.81
CA THR A 282 -7.28 11.44 -15.92
C THR A 282 -8.79 11.60 -15.80
N VAL A 283 -9.28 12.51 -14.94
CA VAL A 283 -10.73 12.79 -14.85
C VAL A 283 -11.27 13.41 -16.13
N LEU A 284 -10.55 14.36 -16.75
CA LEU A 284 -11.02 15.04 -17.96
C LEU A 284 -11.12 14.12 -19.18
N GLU A 285 -10.47 12.96 -19.15
CA GLU A 285 -10.52 11.92 -20.18
C GLU A 285 -11.64 10.88 -19.92
N MET A 286 -12.34 10.93 -18.78
CA MET A 286 -13.43 9.99 -18.48
C MET A 286 -14.72 10.33 -19.22
N ASP A 287 -15.59 9.34 -19.38
CA ASP A 287 -16.95 9.53 -19.86
C ASP A 287 -17.91 9.92 -18.72
N GLY A 288 -19.00 10.61 -19.07
CA GLY A 288 -20.08 10.91 -18.13
C GLY A 288 -19.84 12.08 -17.18
N LEU A 289 -18.84 12.94 -17.44
CA LEU A 289 -18.65 14.15 -16.62
C LEU A 289 -19.78 15.15 -16.83
N THR A 290 -20.32 15.66 -15.73
CA THR A 290 -21.17 16.85 -15.75
C THR A 290 -20.33 18.12 -15.96
N ASP A 291 -20.95 19.22 -16.37
CA ASP A 291 -20.27 20.52 -16.45
C ASP A 291 -19.67 20.96 -15.11
N THR A 292 -20.32 20.56 -14.00
CA THR A 292 -19.81 20.80 -12.64
C THR A 292 -18.53 20.00 -12.37
N ASP A 293 -18.46 18.75 -12.82
CA ASP A 293 -17.27 17.91 -12.65
C ASP A 293 -16.11 18.42 -13.51
N LYS A 294 -16.38 18.78 -14.77
CA LYS A 294 -15.41 19.40 -15.69
C LYS A 294 -14.88 20.70 -15.11
N ALA A 295 -15.74 21.59 -14.62
CA ALA A 295 -15.33 22.85 -13.99
C ALA A 295 -14.41 22.61 -12.77
N LYS A 296 -14.76 21.66 -11.89
CA LYS A 296 -13.93 21.29 -10.73
C LYS A 296 -12.57 20.72 -11.15
N ALA A 297 -12.54 19.83 -12.14
CA ALA A 297 -11.30 19.24 -12.64
C ALA A 297 -10.38 20.30 -13.24
N LEU A 298 -10.90 21.12 -14.16
CA LEU A 298 -10.17 22.19 -14.82
C LEU A 298 -9.65 23.25 -13.83
N TYR A 299 -10.47 23.64 -12.85
CA TYR A 299 -10.04 24.56 -11.81
C TYR A 299 -8.84 24.02 -11.02
N ARG A 300 -8.93 22.77 -10.54
CA ARG A 300 -7.86 22.15 -9.75
C ARG A 300 -6.59 21.91 -10.56
N LEU A 301 -6.74 21.48 -11.82
CA LEU A 301 -5.66 21.33 -12.78
C LEU A 301 -4.95 22.67 -13.03
N GLY A 302 -5.73 23.74 -13.24
CA GLY A 302 -5.22 25.09 -13.44
C GLY A 302 -4.44 25.62 -12.23
N VAL A 303 -4.96 25.43 -11.02
CA VAL A 303 -4.25 25.76 -9.77
C VAL A 303 -2.91 25.02 -9.71
N ALA A 304 -2.91 23.69 -9.92
CA ALA A 304 -1.71 22.87 -9.84
C ALA A 304 -0.66 23.28 -10.88
N ARG A 305 -1.04 23.41 -12.16
CA ARG A 305 -0.16 23.88 -13.24
C ARG A 305 0.41 25.26 -12.96
N GLY A 306 -0.39 26.17 -12.42
CA GLY A 306 0.05 27.51 -12.03
C GLY A 306 1.12 27.49 -10.93
N LYS A 307 1.05 26.51 -10.02
CA LYS A 307 2.06 26.28 -8.97
C LYS A 307 3.33 25.63 -9.52
N LEU A 308 3.19 24.70 -10.46
CA LEU A 308 4.28 24.05 -11.20
C LEU A 308 4.98 24.96 -12.22
N GLY A 309 4.49 26.19 -12.42
CA GLY A 309 5.10 27.16 -13.34
C GLY A 309 4.64 27.02 -14.79
N LYS A 310 3.71 26.10 -15.08
CA LYS A 310 3.04 25.94 -16.38
C LYS A 310 1.94 26.98 -16.56
N THR A 311 2.30 28.27 -16.53
CA THR A 311 1.34 29.36 -16.33
C THR A 311 0.39 29.59 -17.50
N ASP A 312 0.81 29.30 -18.73
CA ASP A 312 -0.05 29.46 -19.90
C ASP A 312 -1.13 28.38 -19.95
N GLU A 313 -0.75 27.11 -19.74
CA GLU A 313 -1.68 25.99 -19.60
C GLU A 313 -2.63 26.20 -18.43
N ALA A 314 -2.10 26.64 -17.28
CA ALA A 314 -2.89 26.96 -16.11
C ALA A 314 -3.99 27.98 -16.42
N LEU A 315 -3.65 29.04 -17.15
CA LEU A 315 -4.61 30.07 -17.51
C LEU A 315 -5.69 29.52 -18.46
N GLN A 316 -5.29 28.73 -19.46
CA GLN A 316 -6.23 28.08 -20.38
C GLN A 316 -7.24 27.22 -19.60
N ASN A 317 -6.77 26.37 -18.69
CA ASN A 317 -7.65 25.52 -17.88
C ASN A 317 -8.59 26.33 -16.99
N LEU A 318 -8.10 27.39 -16.34
CA LEU A 318 -8.94 28.22 -15.47
C LEU A 318 -9.99 29.03 -16.26
N GLU A 319 -9.65 29.54 -17.43
CA GLU A 319 -10.60 30.25 -18.30
C GLU A 319 -11.67 29.30 -18.86
N GLU A 320 -11.32 28.04 -19.14
CA GLU A 320 -12.29 27.01 -19.50
C GLU A 320 -13.19 26.62 -18.30
N ALA A 321 -12.61 26.49 -17.11
CA ALA A 321 -13.38 26.29 -15.88
C ALA A 321 -14.38 27.45 -15.63
N GLN A 322 -13.96 28.69 -15.90
CA GLN A 322 -14.81 29.88 -15.77
C GLN A 322 -15.96 29.88 -16.78
N LYS A 323 -15.78 29.37 -18.00
CA LYS A 323 -16.88 29.24 -18.97
C LYS A 323 -17.96 28.29 -18.46
N LEU A 324 -17.57 27.22 -17.79
CA LEU A 324 -18.49 26.22 -17.22
C LEU A 324 -19.10 26.67 -15.89
N SER A 325 -18.41 27.53 -15.13
CA SER A 325 -18.88 28.09 -13.86
C SER A 325 -18.58 29.60 -13.75
N PRO A 326 -19.34 30.45 -14.46
CA PRO A 326 -19.01 31.87 -14.63
C PRO A 326 -19.10 32.70 -13.34
N ASN A 327 -19.88 32.23 -12.37
CA ASN A 327 -20.14 32.94 -11.12
C ASN A 327 -19.28 32.44 -9.95
N ASP A 328 -18.31 31.55 -10.19
CA ASP A 328 -17.43 31.04 -9.13
C ASP A 328 -16.32 32.07 -8.80
N PRO A 329 -16.35 32.68 -7.60
CA PRO A 329 -15.35 33.69 -7.22
C PRO A 329 -13.96 33.10 -7.00
N GLY A 330 -13.86 31.80 -6.71
CA GLY A 330 -12.61 31.08 -6.56
C GLY A 330 -11.85 30.98 -7.88
N ILE A 331 -12.55 30.65 -8.96
CA ILE A 331 -11.96 30.58 -10.31
C ILE A 331 -11.46 31.97 -10.73
N ALA A 332 -12.31 33.00 -10.60
CA ALA A 332 -11.95 34.36 -10.98
C ALA A 332 -10.71 34.88 -10.21
N LYS A 333 -10.64 34.57 -8.91
CA LYS A 333 -9.48 34.91 -8.06
C LYS A 333 -8.21 34.21 -8.53
N GLU A 334 -8.26 32.92 -8.84
CA GLU A 334 -7.08 32.18 -9.26
C GLU A 334 -6.59 32.65 -10.65
N ILE A 335 -7.49 32.96 -11.57
CA ILE A 335 -7.14 33.58 -12.87
C ILE A 335 -6.34 34.87 -12.64
N ALA A 336 -6.78 35.73 -11.72
CA ALA A 336 -6.07 36.97 -11.42
C ALA A 336 -4.66 36.71 -10.85
N ILE A 337 -4.52 35.69 -9.99
CA ILE A 337 -3.23 35.26 -9.43
C ILE A 337 -2.28 34.78 -10.54
N VAL A 338 -2.75 33.91 -11.43
CA VAL A 338 -1.93 33.36 -12.52
C VAL A 338 -1.57 34.47 -13.52
N LYS A 339 -2.50 35.35 -13.91
CA LYS A 339 -2.23 36.49 -14.80
C LYS A 339 -1.16 37.42 -14.23
N LYS A 340 -1.20 37.70 -12.92
CA LYS A 340 -0.17 38.49 -12.25
C LYS A 340 1.20 37.80 -12.33
N ARG A 341 1.27 36.49 -12.09
CA ARG A 341 2.51 35.71 -12.17
C ARG A 341 3.09 35.69 -13.59
N VAL A 342 2.27 35.54 -14.62
CA VAL A 342 2.68 35.63 -16.03
C VAL A 342 3.29 37.00 -16.33
N ALA A 343 2.65 38.08 -15.90
CA ALA A 343 3.16 39.44 -16.11
C ALA A 343 4.52 39.66 -15.43
N GLU A 344 4.68 39.16 -14.19
CA GLU A 344 5.95 39.24 -13.46
C GLU A 344 7.07 38.43 -14.13
N LEU A 345 6.79 37.25 -14.67
CA LEU A 345 7.75 36.44 -15.41
C LEU A 345 8.22 37.15 -16.69
N LYS A 346 7.28 37.66 -17.50
CA LYS A 346 7.60 38.43 -18.72
C LYS A 346 8.43 39.68 -18.41
N ALA A 347 8.13 40.38 -17.31
CA ALA A 347 8.90 41.54 -16.89
C ALA A 347 10.35 41.16 -16.52
N LYS A 348 10.54 40.05 -15.80
CA LYS A 348 11.86 39.53 -15.45
C LYS A 348 12.66 39.08 -16.67
N GLU A 349 12.04 38.37 -17.61
CA GLU A 349 12.68 37.98 -18.87
C GLU A 349 13.16 39.20 -19.65
N LYS A 350 12.28 40.20 -19.83
CA LYS A 350 12.65 41.46 -20.49
C LYS A 350 13.83 42.14 -19.81
N GLN A 351 13.87 42.16 -18.49
CA GLN A 351 14.97 42.73 -17.73
C GLN A 351 16.28 41.93 -17.90
N MET A 352 16.19 40.58 -17.93
CA MET A 352 17.33 39.70 -18.15
C MET A 352 17.93 39.89 -19.56
N TYR A 353 17.09 39.88 -20.60
CA TYR A 353 17.54 40.14 -21.97
C TYR A 353 18.19 41.51 -22.08
N SER A 354 17.57 42.56 -21.51
CA SER A 354 18.16 43.90 -21.49
C SER A 354 19.55 43.94 -20.86
N LYS A 355 19.77 43.20 -19.76
CA LYS A 355 21.07 43.12 -19.09
C LYS A 355 22.11 42.34 -19.91
N MET A 356 21.72 41.21 -20.52
CA MET A 356 22.60 40.44 -21.40
C MET A 356 23.07 41.27 -22.60
N PHE A 357 22.17 41.98 -23.27
CA PHE A 357 22.53 42.85 -24.39
C PHE A 357 23.41 44.03 -23.98
N SER A 358 23.26 44.56 -22.76
CA SER A 358 24.15 45.61 -22.25
C SER A 358 25.55 45.13 -21.85
N ALA A 359 25.73 43.84 -21.58
CA ALA A 359 27.02 43.25 -21.20
C ALA A 359 27.83 42.74 -22.41
N LEU A 360 27.24 42.73 -23.60
CA LEU A 360 27.88 42.38 -24.88
C LEU A 360 28.46 43.59 -25.63
N LYS A 361 28.30 44.80 -25.08
CA LYS A 361 28.97 46.04 -25.50
C LYS A 361 30.08 46.36 -24.54
#